data_AF-A0A838JRP0-F1
#
_entry.id   AF-A0A838JRP0-F1
#
_cell.length_a   1.000
_cell.length_b   1.000
_cell.length_c   1.000
_cell.angle_alpha   90.00
_cell.angle_beta   90.00
_cell.angle_gamma   90.00
#
_symmetry.space_group_name_H-M   'P 1'
#
loop_
_entity.id
_entity.type
_entity.pdbx_description
1 polymer ?
#
loop_
_entity_poly.entity_id
_entity_poly.type
_entity_poly.pdbx_seq_one_letter_code
_entity_poly.pdbx_strand_id
1 'polypeptide(L)'
;MSATIPTQEGGTYPRKKIERSLVEVMAAALALAIFVVFATEARAGSSDSQPPEAVLMKYKTVLQAQGNAAGSWHYYEEGWNYIIYDNFGEYDFPEPDTVGAGRRLHVRFDKPERPSAVTINAWPRVKDGYDFEIPAGQRRQLERTLMPVKQGGETVGWDVFFRVNQPERHYYLVVRSGWERVPGTHISYGKNISYGLHVRTR
;
A
#
# COMPACT_ATOMS: atom_id res chain seq x y z
N MET A 1 -59.21 17.37 46.87
CA MET A 1 -58.44 18.55 47.31
C MET A 1 -57.10 18.49 46.62
N SER A 2 -56.89 19.42 45.69
CA SER A 2 -55.73 19.49 44.79
C SER A 2 -54.46 19.83 45.56
N ALA A 3 -53.39 19.08 45.32
CA ALA A 3 -52.06 19.38 45.83
C ALA A 3 -51.19 19.93 44.68
N THR A 4 -50.70 21.12 44.92
CA THR A 4 -49.86 21.98 44.08
C THR A 4 -48.52 21.31 43.74
N ILE A 5 -48.12 21.37 42.47
CA ILE A 5 -46.77 21.04 41.99
C ILE A 5 -45.87 22.27 42.14
N PRO A 6 -44.73 22.20 42.83
CA PRO A 6 -43.68 23.21 42.70
C PRO A 6 -42.69 22.81 41.59
N THR A 7 -42.45 23.77 40.69
CA THR A 7 -41.45 23.73 39.61
C THR A 7 -40.22 24.55 40.03
N GLN A 8 -39.02 24.06 39.70
CA GLN A 8 -37.68 24.68 39.61
C GLN A 8 -36.64 23.73 40.28
N GLU A 9 -35.46 23.45 39.74
CA GLU A 9 -34.56 24.24 38.91
C GLU A 9 -33.88 23.39 37.82
N GLY A 10 -33.58 24.04 36.68
CA GLY A 10 -32.80 23.47 35.60
C GLY A 10 -31.34 23.30 35.97
N GLY A 11 -30.90 22.04 36.08
CA GLY A 11 -29.49 21.68 36.11
C GLY A 11 -28.90 21.69 34.71
N THR A 12 -28.05 22.68 34.42
CA THR A 12 -27.12 22.67 33.29
C THR A 12 -26.12 21.53 33.47
N TYR A 13 -26.34 20.42 32.76
CA TYR A 13 -25.31 19.38 32.61
C TYR A 13 -24.15 19.94 31.78
N PRO A 14 -22.89 19.89 32.25
CA PRO A 14 -21.77 20.21 31.40
C PRO A 14 -21.69 19.17 30.29
N ARG A 15 -22.00 19.60 29.06
CA ARG A 15 -21.73 18.86 27.83
C ARG A 15 -20.22 18.75 27.74
N LYS A 16 -19.63 17.65 28.21
CA LYS A 16 -18.24 17.30 27.91
C LYS A 16 -18.12 17.27 26.39
N LYS A 17 -17.52 18.31 25.81
CA LYS A 17 -16.91 18.22 24.48
C LYS A 17 -15.89 17.11 24.60
N ILE A 18 -16.20 15.96 24.03
CA ILE A 18 -15.21 14.93 23.78
C ILE A 18 -14.39 15.48 22.62
N GLU A 19 -13.39 16.32 22.94
CA GLU A 19 -12.31 16.62 22.03
C GLU A 19 -11.47 15.35 21.93
N ARG A 20 -11.92 14.42 21.08
CA ARG A 20 -11.06 13.34 20.61
C ARG A 20 -9.88 14.02 19.92
N SER A 21 -8.72 13.90 20.53
CA SER A 21 -7.45 14.26 19.92
C SER A 21 -7.40 13.66 18.52
N LEU A 22 -6.99 14.45 17.52
CA LEU A 22 -6.79 14.02 16.14
C LEU A 22 -5.96 12.71 16.05
N VAL A 23 -5.09 12.49 17.05
CA VAL A 23 -4.26 11.30 17.22
C VAL A 23 -5.08 10.04 17.49
N GLU A 24 -6.17 10.12 18.25
CA GLU A 24 -7.05 8.97 18.53
C GLU A 24 -7.91 8.60 17.31
N VAL A 25 -8.31 9.60 16.52
CA VAL A 25 -9.01 9.36 15.24
C VAL A 25 -8.06 8.72 14.22
N MET A 26 -6.80 9.16 14.17
CA MET A 26 -5.77 8.53 13.33
C MET A 26 -5.41 7.11 13.78
N ALA A 27 -5.32 6.86 15.09
CA ALA A 27 -5.05 5.51 15.60
C ALA A 27 -6.19 4.53 15.28
N ALA A 28 -7.45 4.99 15.31
CA ALA A 28 -8.60 4.21 14.89
C ALA A 28 -8.63 3.97 13.37
N ALA A 29 -8.21 4.95 12.56
CA ALA A 29 -8.08 4.79 11.11
C ALA A 29 -6.96 3.79 10.73
N LEU A 30 -5.83 3.82 11.45
CA LEU A 30 -4.73 2.87 11.24
C LEU A 30 -5.11 1.44 11.68
N ALA A 31 -5.90 1.30 12.75
CA ALA A 31 -6.44 0.00 13.16
C ALA A 31 -7.49 -0.55 12.17
N LEU A 32 -8.26 0.32 11.51
CA LEU A 32 -9.18 -0.07 10.44
C LEU A 32 -8.42 -0.55 9.20
N ALA A 33 -7.31 0.10 8.84
CA ALA A 33 -6.44 -0.35 7.74
C ALA A 33 -5.83 -1.74 8.01
N ILE A 34 -5.53 -2.07 9.28
CA ILE A 34 -5.09 -3.42 9.66
C ILE A 34 -6.20 -4.47 9.48
N PHE A 35 -7.48 -4.11 9.66
CA PHE A 35 -8.60 -5.04 9.52
C PHE A 35 -9.09 -5.23 8.08
N VAL A 36 -9.04 -4.18 7.24
CA VAL A 36 -9.48 -4.26 5.84
C VAL A 36 -8.60 -5.21 5.02
N VAL A 37 -7.31 -5.32 5.34
CA VAL A 37 -6.36 -6.22 4.64
C VAL A 37 -6.67 -7.72 4.86
N PHE A 38 -7.49 -8.09 5.87
CA PHE A 38 -7.81 -9.51 6.16
C PHE A 38 -9.25 -9.91 5.80
N ALA A 39 -10.08 -8.98 5.33
CA ALA A 39 -11.48 -9.21 5.02
C ALA A 39 -11.77 -9.03 3.52
N THR A 40 -10.92 -9.57 2.66
CA THR A 40 -11.30 -9.84 1.27
C THR A 40 -11.85 -11.26 1.21
N GLU A 41 -13.18 -11.36 1.08
CA GLU A 41 -13.85 -12.60 0.70
C GLU A 41 -13.22 -13.11 -0.59
N ALA A 42 -12.68 -14.32 -0.54
CA ALA A 42 -12.32 -15.09 -1.71
C ALA A 42 -13.57 -15.28 -2.58
N ARG A 43 -13.70 -14.45 -3.62
CA ARG A 43 -14.49 -14.79 -4.80
C ARG A 43 -13.51 -15.08 -5.93
N ALA A 44 -13.49 -16.34 -6.34
CA ALA A 44 -12.93 -16.75 -7.61
C ALA A 44 -13.63 -15.96 -8.73
N GLY A 45 -12.91 -14.99 -9.29
CA GLY A 45 -13.42 -13.99 -10.23
C GLY A 45 -13.03 -12.59 -9.75
N SER A 46 -11.81 -12.16 -10.09
CA SER A 46 -11.27 -10.81 -9.81
C SER A 46 -12.22 -9.72 -10.34
N SER A 47 -13.17 -9.28 -9.53
CA SER A 47 -14.02 -8.10 -9.78
C SER A 47 -13.31 -6.80 -9.42
N ASP A 48 -12.09 -6.85 -8.90
CA ASP A 48 -11.29 -5.67 -8.63
C ASP A 48 -10.58 -5.21 -9.91
N SER A 49 -11.10 -4.12 -10.46
CA SER A 49 -10.66 -3.50 -11.71
C SER A 49 -9.35 -2.73 -11.56
N GLN A 50 -8.85 -2.49 -10.35
CA GLN A 50 -7.67 -1.66 -10.14
C GLN A 50 -6.37 -2.48 -10.10
N PRO A 51 -5.22 -1.88 -10.47
CA PRO A 51 -3.92 -2.46 -10.14
C PRO A 51 -3.79 -2.58 -8.61
N PRO A 52 -3.10 -3.62 -8.08
CA PRO A 52 -2.89 -3.73 -6.65
C PRO A 52 -2.08 -2.56 -6.10
N GLU A 53 -2.31 -2.20 -4.86
CA GLU A 53 -1.39 -1.35 -4.10
C GLU A 53 -0.11 -2.11 -3.76
N ALA A 54 1.00 -1.39 -3.59
CA ALA A 54 2.23 -1.92 -3.03
C ALA A 54 2.30 -1.60 -1.54
N VAL A 55 2.18 -2.63 -0.69
CA VAL A 55 2.29 -2.46 0.76
C VAL A 55 3.66 -2.89 1.25
N LEU A 56 4.50 -1.95 1.64
CA LEU A 56 5.79 -2.24 2.26
C LEU A 56 5.61 -2.67 3.71
N MET A 57 6.21 -3.80 4.07
CA MET A 57 6.03 -4.43 5.36
C MET A 57 7.33 -4.94 5.97
N LYS A 58 7.36 -4.93 7.30
CA LYS A 58 8.35 -5.60 8.14
C LYS A 58 7.63 -6.60 9.05
N TYR A 59 7.84 -7.89 8.80
CA TYR A 59 7.09 -8.97 9.44
C TYR A 59 5.57 -8.82 9.22
N LYS A 60 4.80 -8.46 10.25
CA LYS A 60 3.35 -8.21 10.14
C LYS A 60 3.02 -6.71 10.17
N THR A 61 4.02 -5.87 10.34
CA THR A 61 3.84 -4.41 10.46
C THR A 61 3.89 -3.79 9.08
N VAL A 62 2.82 -3.07 8.73
CA VAL A 62 2.79 -2.17 7.57
C VAL A 62 3.67 -0.96 7.89
N LEU A 63 4.57 -0.64 6.95
CA LEU A 63 5.38 0.57 6.98
C LEU A 63 4.74 1.62 6.07
N GLN A 64 4.45 1.23 4.82
CA GLN A 64 3.94 2.13 3.78
C GLN A 64 2.92 1.39 2.90
N ALA A 65 1.94 2.11 2.38
CA ALA A 65 1.06 1.66 1.31
C ALA A 65 1.07 2.72 0.21
N GLN A 66 1.23 2.29 -1.03
CA GLN A 66 1.40 3.19 -2.17
C GLN A 66 0.60 2.68 -3.36
N GLY A 67 -0.16 3.59 -3.96
CA GLY A 67 -0.77 3.38 -5.26
C GLY A 67 0.27 3.31 -6.38
N ASN A 68 -0.15 2.89 -7.56
CA ASN A 68 0.75 2.87 -8.70
C ASN A 68 1.06 4.30 -9.19
N ALA A 69 2.33 4.60 -9.41
CA ALA A 69 2.78 5.84 -10.02
C ALA A 69 2.70 5.77 -11.55
N ALA A 70 3.03 4.62 -12.14
CA ALA A 70 3.03 4.44 -13.59
C ALA A 70 2.67 3.01 -14.00
N GLY A 71 2.42 2.81 -15.29
CA GLY A 71 2.20 1.51 -15.93
C GLY A 71 0.93 1.47 -16.77
N SER A 72 0.61 0.29 -17.29
CA SER A 72 -0.64 0.04 -18.01
C SER A 72 -1.45 -1.06 -17.35
N TRP A 73 -2.75 -0.86 -17.24
CA TRP A 73 -3.66 -1.80 -16.61
C TRP A 73 -4.87 -2.06 -17.51
N HIS A 74 -5.21 -3.32 -17.66
CA HIS A 74 -6.38 -3.81 -18.38
C HIS A 74 -7.33 -4.46 -17.39
N TYR A 75 -8.60 -4.11 -17.49
CA TYR A 75 -9.64 -4.65 -16.63
C TYR A 75 -10.90 -4.92 -17.43
N TYR A 76 -11.77 -5.76 -16.88
CA TYR A 76 -13.01 -6.15 -17.55
C TYR A 76 -14.22 -5.55 -16.82
N GLU A 77 -14.93 -4.64 -17.50
CA GLU A 77 -16.15 -4.01 -17.04
C GLU A 77 -17.02 -3.74 -18.27
N GLU A 78 -18.05 -4.56 -18.47
CA GLU A 78 -18.90 -4.56 -19.68
C GLU A 78 -18.12 -4.70 -21.01
N GLY A 79 -16.87 -5.17 -20.94
CA GLY A 79 -15.91 -5.19 -22.04
C GLY A 79 -14.48 -5.02 -21.52
N TRP A 80 -13.49 -5.19 -22.40
CA TRP A 80 -12.10 -4.91 -22.05
C TRP A 80 -11.82 -3.42 -22.09
N ASN A 81 -11.44 -2.87 -20.94
CA ASN A 81 -11.00 -1.50 -20.79
C ASN A 81 -9.49 -1.47 -20.53
N TYR A 82 -8.88 -0.28 -20.69
CA TYR A 82 -7.48 -0.07 -20.39
C TYR A 82 -7.24 1.32 -19.80
N ILE A 83 -6.30 1.43 -18.88
CA ILE A 83 -5.80 2.68 -18.29
C ILE A 83 -4.28 2.70 -18.43
N ILE A 84 -3.75 3.90 -18.68
CA ILE A 84 -2.31 4.17 -18.67
C ILE A 84 -2.06 5.22 -17.59
N TYR A 85 -1.07 4.94 -16.76
CA TYR A 85 -0.51 5.86 -15.77
C TYR A 85 0.89 6.21 -16.25
N ASP A 86 1.14 7.49 -16.47
CA ASP A 86 2.48 7.99 -16.79
C ASP A 86 2.92 8.93 -15.68
N ASN A 87 4.10 8.68 -15.14
CA ASN A 87 4.72 9.53 -14.14
C ASN A 87 5.97 10.24 -14.65
N PHE A 88 6.33 10.07 -15.94
CA PHE A 88 7.57 10.61 -16.51
C PHE A 88 8.85 10.28 -15.71
N GLY A 89 8.82 9.20 -14.93
CA GLY A 89 9.91 8.80 -14.04
C GLY A 89 9.96 9.52 -12.69
N GLU A 90 8.96 10.33 -12.35
CA GLU A 90 8.80 11.02 -11.07
C GLU A 90 7.96 10.17 -10.10
N TYR A 91 8.26 10.24 -8.80
CA TYR A 91 7.57 9.47 -7.78
C TYR A 91 7.34 10.34 -6.56
N ASP A 92 6.16 10.23 -5.98
CA ASP A 92 5.87 10.74 -4.64
C ASP A 92 6.42 9.75 -3.61
N PHE A 93 7.71 9.87 -3.27
CA PHE A 93 8.29 8.99 -2.25
C PHE A 93 7.80 9.43 -0.87
N PRO A 94 7.27 8.50 -0.05
CA PRO A 94 6.89 8.83 1.31
C PRO A 94 8.12 9.18 2.17
N GLU A 95 7.87 9.82 3.31
CA GLU A 95 8.88 9.95 4.37
C GLU A 95 9.43 8.56 4.77
N PRO A 96 10.75 8.43 5.00
CA PRO A 96 11.36 7.13 5.17
C PRO A 96 11.02 6.49 6.52
N ASP A 97 10.55 5.26 6.48
CA ASP A 97 10.58 4.40 7.66
C ASP A 97 12.00 3.98 8.01
N THR A 98 12.35 4.11 9.29
CA THR A 98 13.67 3.70 9.78
C THR A 98 13.70 2.21 10.10
N VAL A 99 14.57 1.47 9.42
CA VAL A 99 14.76 0.02 9.57
C VAL A 99 16.21 -0.31 9.92
N GLY A 100 16.47 -1.45 10.56
CA GLY A 100 17.86 -1.87 10.80
C GLY A 100 18.54 -2.33 9.51
N ALA A 101 19.83 -2.07 9.37
CA ALA A 101 20.63 -2.65 8.29
C ALA A 101 20.55 -4.20 8.28
N GLY A 102 20.53 -4.79 7.08
CA GLY A 102 20.41 -6.24 6.86
C GLY A 102 19.00 -6.81 7.07
N ARG A 103 18.02 -5.97 7.48
CA ARG A 103 16.66 -6.42 7.75
C ARG A 103 15.98 -6.92 6.47
N ARG A 104 15.26 -8.03 6.60
CA ARG A 104 14.37 -8.54 5.56
C ARG A 104 13.05 -7.77 5.60
N LEU A 105 12.69 -7.18 4.47
CA LEU A 105 11.42 -6.50 4.22
C LEU A 105 10.65 -7.27 3.16
N HIS A 106 9.38 -6.94 2.95
CA HIS A 106 8.62 -7.37 1.78
C HIS A 106 7.65 -6.31 1.31
N VAL A 107 7.37 -6.34 0.01
CA VAL A 107 6.20 -5.66 -0.56
C VAL A 107 5.12 -6.70 -0.78
N ARG A 108 3.91 -6.43 -0.30
CA ARG A 108 2.73 -7.24 -0.56
C ARG A 108 1.92 -6.63 -1.68
N PHE A 109 1.51 -7.49 -2.61
CA PHE A 109 0.43 -7.22 -3.57
C PHE A 109 -0.77 -8.10 -3.20
N ASP A 110 -1.96 -7.53 -3.15
CA ASP A 110 -3.21 -8.15 -2.70
C ASP A 110 -4.06 -8.73 -3.86
N LYS A 111 -3.39 -9.14 -4.95
CA LYS A 111 -4.01 -9.94 -6.02
C LYS A 111 -3.72 -11.43 -5.81
N PRO A 112 -4.72 -12.32 -5.92
CA PRO A 112 -4.50 -13.77 -5.98
C PRO A 112 -3.52 -14.17 -7.08
N GLU A 113 -3.57 -13.47 -8.22
CA GLU A 113 -2.76 -13.75 -9.39
C GLU A 113 -1.28 -13.42 -9.16
N ARG A 114 -0.44 -14.38 -9.53
CA ARG A 114 1.01 -14.22 -9.43
C ARG A 114 1.50 -13.13 -10.37
N PRO A 115 2.26 -12.13 -9.89
CA PRO A 115 2.95 -11.23 -10.79
C PRO A 115 3.97 -12.03 -11.62
N SER A 116 3.87 -11.90 -12.94
CA SER A 116 4.76 -12.56 -13.91
C SER A 116 6.18 -12.01 -13.85
N ALA A 117 6.31 -10.72 -13.54
CA ALA A 117 7.58 -10.04 -13.35
C ALA A 117 7.50 -9.13 -12.14
N VAL A 118 8.60 -9.06 -11.37
CA VAL A 118 8.81 -8.02 -10.36
C VAL A 118 10.29 -7.59 -10.42
N THR A 119 10.59 -6.32 -10.17
CA THR A 119 11.94 -5.81 -9.93
C THR A 119 11.88 -4.80 -8.79
N ILE A 120 12.97 -4.70 -8.02
CA ILE A 120 13.11 -3.70 -6.96
C ILE A 120 14.42 -2.97 -7.23
N ASN A 121 14.32 -1.72 -7.66
CA ASN A 121 15.47 -0.87 -7.93
C ASN A 121 15.65 0.11 -6.78
N ALA A 122 16.78 0.02 -6.10
CA ALA A 122 17.17 0.95 -5.06
C ALA A 122 18.04 2.08 -5.63
N TRP A 123 17.68 3.30 -5.27
CA TRP A 123 18.44 4.51 -5.56
C TRP A 123 18.89 5.18 -4.26
N PRO A 124 20.11 5.76 -4.23
CA PRO A 124 20.66 6.35 -3.01
C PRO A 124 20.15 7.77 -2.72
N ARG A 125 19.57 8.45 -3.70
CA ARG A 125 19.08 9.83 -3.60
C ARG A 125 17.99 10.09 -4.63
N VAL A 126 17.35 11.23 -4.49
CA VAL A 126 16.44 11.82 -5.49
C VAL A 126 16.96 13.19 -5.92
N LYS A 127 16.35 13.74 -6.97
CA LYS A 127 16.47 15.14 -7.38
C LYS A 127 15.06 15.69 -7.64
N ASP A 128 14.93 17.00 -7.62
CA ASP A 128 13.65 17.64 -7.94
C ASP A 128 13.24 17.33 -9.39
N GLY A 129 12.00 16.88 -9.55
CA GLY A 129 11.29 16.80 -10.83
C GLY A 129 10.39 18.01 -11.03
N TYR A 130 9.39 17.86 -11.89
CA TYR A 130 8.40 18.89 -12.17
C TYR A 130 7.37 18.99 -11.05
N ASP A 131 6.71 17.87 -10.73
CA ASP A 131 5.70 17.79 -9.67
C ASP A 131 6.18 16.92 -8.50
N PHE A 132 7.04 15.92 -8.76
CA PHE A 132 7.54 14.97 -7.76
C PHE A 132 9.04 14.70 -7.89
N GLU A 133 9.54 13.72 -7.16
CA GLU A 133 10.96 13.43 -7.07
C GLU A 133 11.43 12.43 -8.13
N ILE A 134 12.61 12.65 -8.71
CA ILE A 134 13.22 11.74 -9.68
C ILE A 134 14.35 10.94 -8.99
N PRO A 135 14.33 9.60 -9.01
CA PRO A 135 15.41 8.78 -8.47
C PRO A 135 16.74 9.07 -9.16
N ALA A 136 17.82 9.18 -8.38
CA ALA A 136 19.12 9.62 -8.88
C ALA A 136 20.31 8.88 -8.23
N GLY A 137 21.45 8.89 -8.91
CA GLY A 137 22.67 8.19 -8.51
C GLY A 137 22.79 6.77 -9.09
N GLN A 138 23.72 5.97 -8.58
CA GLN A 138 23.94 4.62 -9.10
C GLN A 138 22.81 3.68 -8.67
N ARG A 139 21.96 3.28 -9.61
CA ARG A 139 20.90 2.28 -9.41
C ARG A 139 21.49 0.93 -9.01
N ARG A 140 20.88 0.30 -8.00
CA ARG A 140 21.13 -1.11 -7.67
C ARG A 140 19.83 -1.89 -7.68
N GLN A 141 19.72 -2.89 -8.55
CA GLN A 141 18.62 -3.84 -8.46
C GLN A 141 18.85 -4.78 -7.27
N LEU A 142 17.87 -4.91 -6.40
CA LEU A 142 17.95 -5.79 -5.23
C LEU A 142 17.53 -7.22 -5.61
N GLU A 143 18.19 -8.20 -5.01
CA GLU A 143 17.71 -9.57 -5.04
C GLU A 143 16.37 -9.67 -4.33
N ARG A 144 15.51 -10.56 -4.85
CA ARG A 144 14.16 -10.74 -4.34
C ARG A 144 13.72 -12.19 -4.36
N THR A 145 12.78 -12.52 -3.49
CA THR A 145 12.08 -13.80 -3.48
C THR A 145 10.58 -13.55 -3.45
N LEU A 146 9.84 -14.22 -4.32
CA LEU A 146 8.39 -14.11 -4.42
C LEU A 146 7.75 -15.29 -3.69
N MET A 147 6.82 -15.05 -2.77
CA MET A 147 6.11 -16.08 -2.03
C MET A 147 4.60 -15.81 -2.01
N PRO A 148 3.75 -16.84 -2.18
CA PRO A 148 2.30 -16.67 -2.08
C PRO A 148 1.89 -16.43 -0.62
N VAL A 149 0.94 -15.53 -0.42
CA VAL A 149 0.25 -15.33 0.85
C VAL A 149 -1.04 -16.15 0.81
N LYS A 150 -1.22 -17.04 1.79
CA LYS A 150 -2.37 -17.95 1.82
C LYS A 150 -3.33 -17.64 2.96
N GLN A 151 -4.63 -17.71 2.66
CA GLN A 151 -5.73 -17.64 3.61
C GLN A 151 -6.77 -18.67 3.20
N GLY A 152 -7.23 -19.51 4.14
CA GLY A 152 -8.18 -20.59 3.83
C GLY A 152 -7.68 -21.63 2.81
N GLY A 153 -6.37 -21.72 2.58
CA GLY A 153 -5.77 -22.60 1.56
C GLY A 153 -5.60 -21.95 0.18
N GLU A 154 -6.24 -20.81 -0.05
CA GLU A 154 -6.18 -20.06 -1.31
C GLU A 154 -5.10 -18.97 -1.26
N THR A 155 -4.55 -18.62 -2.41
CA THR A 155 -3.62 -17.49 -2.53
C THR A 155 -4.42 -16.21 -2.57
N VAL A 156 -4.19 -15.32 -1.61
CA VAL A 156 -4.87 -14.01 -1.51
C VAL A 156 -3.93 -12.85 -1.84
N GLY A 157 -2.66 -13.14 -2.13
CA GLY A 157 -1.66 -12.12 -2.41
C GLY A 157 -0.27 -12.72 -2.60
N TRP A 158 0.69 -11.84 -2.83
CA TRP A 158 2.08 -12.21 -3.05
C TRP A 158 3.02 -11.27 -2.30
N ASP A 159 3.90 -11.87 -1.49
CA ASP A 159 4.97 -11.17 -0.80
C ASP A 159 6.26 -11.23 -1.63
N VAL A 160 6.84 -10.06 -1.89
CA VAL A 160 8.14 -9.88 -2.55
C VAL A 160 9.18 -9.53 -1.50
N PHE A 161 9.88 -10.53 -0.98
CA PHE A 161 10.91 -10.35 0.03
C PHE A 161 12.21 -9.81 -0.56
N PHE A 162 12.86 -8.89 0.15
CA PHE A 162 14.17 -8.32 -0.19
C PHE A 162 14.91 -7.85 1.07
N ARG A 163 16.15 -7.35 0.91
CA ARG A 163 16.96 -6.81 2.01
C ARG A 163 17.58 -5.46 1.67
N VAL A 164 17.74 -4.62 2.70
CA VAL A 164 18.49 -3.36 2.66
C VAL A 164 19.70 -3.47 3.61
N ASN A 165 20.91 -3.59 3.05
CA ASN A 165 22.06 -4.10 3.81
C ASN A 165 23.06 -3.04 4.29
N GLN A 166 23.10 -1.84 3.68
CA GLN A 166 24.08 -0.82 4.06
C GLN A 166 23.50 0.04 5.20
N PRO A 167 24.22 0.28 6.29
CA PRO A 167 23.76 1.11 7.40
C PRO A 167 23.73 2.60 7.02
N GLU A 168 22.89 3.37 7.73
CA GLU A 168 22.79 4.83 7.61
C GLU A 168 22.52 5.34 6.19
N ARG A 169 21.73 4.60 5.41
CA ARG A 169 21.45 4.92 4.00
C ARG A 169 19.97 5.05 3.72
N HIS A 170 19.66 6.01 2.87
CA HIS A 170 18.37 6.08 2.19
C HIS A 170 18.32 5.06 1.05
N TYR A 171 17.13 4.51 0.89
CA TYR A 171 16.75 3.58 -0.17
C TYR A 171 15.45 4.07 -0.77
N TYR A 172 15.56 4.82 -1.87
CA TYR A 172 14.44 5.17 -2.72
C TYR A 172 14.18 3.97 -3.64
N LEU A 173 13.13 3.23 -3.32
CA LEU A 173 12.80 1.96 -3.94
C LEU A 173 11.76 2.18 -5.04
N VAL A 174 12.15 1.90 -6.27
CA VAL A 174 11.21 1.78 -7.39
C VAL A 174 10.91 0.31 -7.58
N VAL A 175 9.70 -0.10 -7.19
CA VAL A 175 9.20 -1.45 -7.39
C VAL A 175 8.43 -1.46 -8.70
N ARG A 176 8.80 -2.34 -9.63
CA ARG A 176 8.02 -2.56 -10.86
C ARG A 176 7.48 -3.97 -10.90
N SER A 177 6.23 -4.13 -11.27
CA SER A 177 5.57 -5.43 -11.41
C SER A 177 4.76 -5.53 -12.71
N GLY A 178 4.34 -6.75 -13.03
CA GLY A 178 3.45 -7.03 -14.14
C GLY A 178 2.68 -8.32 -13.92
N TRP A 179 1.51 -8.39 -14.52
CA TRP A 179 0.61 -9.53 -14.57
C TRP A 179 0.29 -9.79 -16.04
N GLU A 180 0.54 -11.01 -16.50
CA GLU A 180 0.17 -11.39 -17.86
C GLU A 180 -1.33 -11.70 -17.94
N ARG A 181 -1.90 -11.45 -19.11
CA ARG A 181 -3.27 -11.85 -19.41
C ARG A 181 -3.40 -13.37 -19.31
N VAL A 182 -4.44 -13.84 -18.63
CA VAL A 182 -4.82 -15.25 -18.63
C VAL A 182 -5.93 -15.45 -19.68
N PRO A 183 -5.64 -16.10 -20.83
CA PRO A 183 -6.63 -16.26 -21.90
C PRO A 183 -7.88 -16.99 -21.42
N GLY A 184 -9.04 -16.59 -21.94
CA GLY A 184 -10.34 -17.17 -21.57
C GLY A 184 -10.87 -16.73 -20.19
N THR A 185 -10.19 -15.82 -19.51
CA THR A 185 -10.66 -15.25 -18.23
C THR A 185 -10.92 -13.74 -18.35
N HIS A 186 -11.65 -13.20 -17.38
CA HIS A 186 -11.86 -11.75 -17.21
C HIS A 186 -10.96 -11.16 -16.11
N ILE A 187 -9.85 -11.84 -15.80
CA ILE A 187 -8.88 -11.39 -14.80
C ILE A 187 -8.16 -10.16 -15.32
N SER A 188 -8.14 -9.09 -14.51
CA SER A 188 -7.39 -7.87 -14.80
C SER A 188 -5.88 -8.14 -14.84
N TYR A 189 -5.15 -7.43 -15.71
CA TYR A 189 -3.73 -7.65 -15.93
C TYR A 189 -3.04 -6.34 -16.32
N GLY A 190 -1.70 -6.30 -16.28
CA GLY A 190 -1.00 -5.06 -16.57
C GLY A 190 0.50 -5.18 -16.63
N LYS A 191 1.16 -4.16 -17.16
CA LYS A 191 2.60 -4.16 -17.39
C LYS A 191 3.23 -2.88 -16.85
N ASN A 192 4.47 -3.02 -16.36
CA ASN A 192 5.29 -1.93 -15.85
C ASN A 192 4.60 -1.12 -14.74
N ILE A 193 3.71 -1.76 -13.96
CA ILE A 193 3.09 -1.10 -12.81
C ILE A 193 4.21 -0.75 -11.83
N SER A 194 4.38 0.54 -11.55
CA SER A 194 5.52 1.07 -10.82
C SER A 194 5.07 1.76 -9.54
N TYR A 195 5.81 1.58 -8.46
CA TYR A 195 5.53 2.13 -7.14
C TYR A 195 6.80 2.75 -6.56
N GLY A 196 6.65 3.90 -5.89
CA GLY A 196 7.71 4.55 -5.13
C GLY A 196 7.58 4.21 -3.65
N LEU A 197 8.62 3.67 -3.03
CA LEU A 197 8.68 3.39 -1.59
C LEU A 197 10.01 3.91 -1.04
N HIS A 198 10.09 4.20 0.26
CA HIS A 198 11.30 4.82 0.81
C HIS A 198 11.63 4.28 2.19
N VAL A 199 12.85 3.79 2.40
CA VAL A 199 13.33 3.42 3.74
C VAL A 199 14.69 4.01 4.02
N ARG A 200 14.98 4.24 5.30
CA ARG A 200 16.30 4.61 5.78
C ARG A 200 16.82 3.52 6.73
N THR A 201 18.05 3.10 6.54
CA THR A 201 18.69 2.17 7.48
C THR A 201 19.33 2.90 8.66
N ARG A 202 19.31 2.26 9.83
CA ARG A 202 20.09 2.57 11.03
C ARG A 202 20.94 1.39 11.45
#